data_AF-A0A925YL46-F1
#
_entry.id   AF-A0A925YL46-F1
#
_cell.length_a   1.000
_cell.length_b   1.000
_cell.length_c   1.000
_cell.angle_alpha   90.00
_cell.angle_beta   90.00
_cell.angle_gamma   90.00
#
_symmetry.space_group_name_H-M   'P 1'
#
loop_
_entity.id
_entity.type
_entity.pdbx_description
1 polymer ?
#
loop_
_entity_poly.entity_id
_entity_poly.type
_entity_poly.pdbx_seq_one_letter_code
_entity_poly.pdbx_strand_id
1 'polypeptide(L)'
;LRGEPIRAERDPEISADVPAFLPDDYVPDTGQRLDFYRRLAQASDEDRIREIVAELEDRYGPLPDEARLLSDVMGHKILVREMGAIAYELGPTRMVVSLGPDSPLDASRVMRLVQAKNSRWKLSPDMRLSYAFDDGEKRDRLVAARARLMEMRACRPAV
;
A
#
# COMPACT_ATOMS: atom_id res chain seq x y z
N LEU A 1 -26.81 19.11 12.57
CA LEU A 1 -26.06 18.28 11.60
C LEU A 1 -24.60 18.67 11.72
N ARG A 2 -23.79 17.88 12.42
CA ARG A 2 -22.37 18.17 12.66
C ARG A 2 -21.65 17.70 11.40
N GLY A 3 -21.17 18.63 10.57
CA GLY A 3 -20.36 18.30 9.41
C GLY A 3 -19.08 17.66 9.92
N GLU A 4 -18.94 16.35 9.72
CA GLU A 4 -17.64 15.71 9.88
C GLU A 4 -16.68 16.41 8.92
N PRO A 5 -15.49 16.84 9.39
CA PRO A 5 -14.53 17.42 8.49
C PRO A 5 -14.22 16.37 7.43
N ILE A 6 -14.48 16.71 6.17
CA ILE A 6 -13.98 15.96 5.02
C ILE A 6 -12.45 15.99 5.19
N ARG A 7 -11.89 14.94 5.79
CA ARG A 7 -10.46 14.75 5.83
C ARG A 7 -10.07 14.62 4.37
N ALA A 8 -9.39 15.63 3.82
CA ALA A 8 -8.77 15.50 2.53
C ALA A 8 -7.82 14.31 2.63
N GLU A 9 -8.22 13.18 2.04
CA GLU A 9 -7.37 12.02 1.90
C GLU A 9 -6.12 12.49 1.16
N ARG A 10 -5.01 12.63 1.89
CA ARG A 10 -3.73 12.87 1.25
C ARG A 10 -3.31 11.53 0.68
N ASP A 11 -3.16 11.49 -0.63
CA ASP A 11 -2.64 10.30 -1.28
C ASP A 11 -1.17 10.12 -0.84
N PRO A 12 -0.80 8.96 -0.27
CA PRO A 12 0.57 8.72 0.17
C PRO A 12 1.52 8.64 -1.02
N GLU A 13 2.74 9.13 -0.83
CA GLU A 13 3.84 8.86 -1.75
C GLU A 13 4.23 7.38 -1.65
N ILE A 14 4.30 6.68 -2.78
CA ILE A 14 4.62 5.25 -2.84
C ILE A 14 5.95 5.06 -3.55
N SER A 15 6.90 4.45 -2.87
CA SER A 15 8.17 4.00 -3.44
C SER A 15 8.31 2.50 -3.20
N ALA A 16 8.37 1.70 -4.26
CA ALA A 16 8.49 0.26 -4.14
C ALA A 16 9.60 -0.26 -5.04
N ASP A 17 10.57 -0.95 -4.43
CA ASP A 17 11.70 -1.58 -5.12
C ASP A 17 11.28 -2.92 -5.74
N VAL A 18 10.33 -2.84 -6.68
CA VAL A 18 9.79 -3.92 -7.50
C VAL A 18 9.47 -3.37 -8.90
N PRO A 19 9.58 -4.17 -9.98
CA PRO A 19 9.25 -3.73 -11.34
C PRO A 19 7.73 -3.66 -11.54
N ALA A 20 7.06 -2.74 -10.84
CA ALA A 20 5.62 -2.54 -10.87
C ALA A 20 5.23 -1.49 -11.93
N PHE A 21 4.88 -1.93 -13.13
CA PHE A 21 4.44 -1.06 -14.22
C PHE A 21 3.56 -1.83 -15.22
N LEU A 22 2.84 -1.10 -16.07
CA LEU A 22 2.20 -1.64 -17.27
C LEU A 22 3.22 -1.63 -18.42
N PRO A 23 3.65 -2.80 -18.92
CA PRO A 23 4.54 -2.88 -20.07
C PRO A 23 3.93 -2.27 -21.34
N ASP A 24 4.77 -1.75 -22.23
CA ASP A 24 4.35 -1.17 -23.51
C ASP A 24 3.99 -2.24 -24.54
N ASP A 25 4.55 -3.44 -24.45
CA ASP A 25 4.13 -4.59 -25.26
C ASP A 25 2.78 -5.17 -24.81
N TYR A 26 2.41 -5.02 -23.54
CA TYR A 26 1.12 -5.45 -23.00
C TYR A 26 0.00 -4.46 -23.27
N VAL A 27 0.23 -3.15 -23.04
CA VAL A 27 -0.70 -2.07 -23.41
C VAL A 27 0.01 -1.13 -24.38
N PRO A 28 -0.04 -1.36 -25.71
CA PRO A 28 0.71 -0.57 -26.70
C PRO A 28 0.29 0.89 -26.79
N ASP A 29 -1.02 1.15 -26.70
CA ASP A 29 -1.52 2.53 -26.76
C ASP A 29 -1.16 3.30 -25.48
N THR A 30 -0.40 4.38 -25.65
CA THR A 30 0.10 5.17 -24.52
C THR A 30 -1.04 5.92 -23.82
N GLY A 31 -2.07 6.36 -24.54
CA GLY A 31 -3.23 7.04 -23.96
C GLY A 31 -4.02 6.13 -23.02
N GLN A 32 -4.28 4.89 -23.45
CA GLN A 32 -4.93 3.86 -22.66
C GLN A 32 -4.08 3.48 -21.44
N ARG A 33 -2.77 3.33 -21.61
CA ARG A 33 -1.87 3.03 -20.50
C ARG A 33 -1.88 4.13 -19.43
N LEU A 34 -1.85 5.40 -19.83
CA LEU A 34 -1.99 6.54 -18.92
C LEU A 34 -3.37 6.60 -18.25
N ASP A 35 -4.43 6.24 -18.96
CA ASP A 35 -5.77 6.12 -18.39
C ASP A 35 -5.83 5.05 -17.27
N PHE A 36 -5.28 3.87 -17.52
CA PHE A 36 -5.19 2.81 -16.52
C PHE A 36 -4.39 3.24 -15.29
N TYR A 37 -3.22 3.88 -15.48
CA TYR A 37 -2.45 4.41 -14.34
C TYR A 37 -3.25 5.41 -13.52
N ARG A 38 -3.96 6.34 -14.17
CA ARG A 38 -4.80 7.33 -13.49
C ARG A 38 -5.92 6.66 -12.70
N ARG A 39 -6.62 5.69 -13.30
CA ARG A 39 -7.70 4.94 -12.66
C ARG A 39 -7.22 4.13 -11.46
N LEU A 40 -6.08 3.45 -11.59
CA LEU A 40 -5.44 2.71 -10.51
C LEU A 40 -5.03 3.64 -9.36
N ALA A 41 -4.41 4.78 -9.67
CA ALA A 41 -4.00 5.76 -8.67
C ALA A 41 -5.21 6.32 -7.89
N GLN A 42 -6.36 6.47 -8.55
CA GLN A 42 -7.62 6.99 -7.99
C GLN A 42 -8.50 5.91 -7.35
N ALA A 43 -8.11 4.63 -7.38
CA ALA A 43 -8.90 3.57 -6.78
C ALA A 43 -9.07 3.79 -5.27
N SER A 44 -10.32 3.78 -4.83
CA SER A 44 -10.72 3.95 -3.43
C SER A 44 -10.56 2.67 -2.61
N ASP A 45 -10.70 1.51 -3.25
CA ASP A 45 -10.78 0.20 -2.63
C ASP A 45 -10.28 -0.91 -3.55
N GLU A 46 -10.12 -2.11 -2.98
CA GLU A 46 -9.61 -3.28 -3.70
C GLU A 46 -10.59 -3.79 -4.77
N ASP A 47 -11.90 -3.53 -4.63
CA ASP A 47 -12.90 -3.87 -5.67
C ASP A 47 -12.62 -3.08 -6.96
N ARG A 48 -12.35 -1.78 -6.83
CA ARG A 48 -12.06 -0.93 -7.98
C ARG A 48 -10.79 -1.34 -8.71
N ILE A 49 -9.75 -1.77 -7.97
CA ILE A 49 -8.54 -2.35 -8.58
C ILE A 49 -8.90 -3.61 -9.35
N ARG A 50 -9.68 -4.52 -8.76
CA ARG A 50 -10.10 -5.77 -9.41
C ARG A 50 -10.88 -5.54 -10.69
N GLU A 51 -11.78 -4.55 -10.72
CA GLU A 51 -12.49 -4.15 -11.94
C GLU A 51 -11.54 -3.66 -13.04
N ILE A 52 -10.54 -2.85 -12.68
CA ILE A 52 -9.54 -2.36 -13.64
C ILE A 52 -8.68 -3.51 -14.17
N VAL A 53 -8.28 -4.43 -13.30
CA VAL A 53 -7.50 -5.62 -13.68
C VAL A 53 -8.31 -6.52 -14.61
N ALA A 54 -9.58 -6.79 -14.30
CA ALA A 54 -10.44 -7.59 -15.15
C ALA A 54 -10.63 -6.97 -16.55
N GLU A 55 -10.74 -5.63 -16.63
CA GLU A 55 -10.78 -4.93 -17.92
C GLU A 55 -9.46 -5.05 -18.69
N LEU A 56 -8.31 -4.97 -18.01
CA LEU A 56 -7.00 -5.24 -18.64
C LEU A 56 -6.96 -6.66 -19.21
N GLU A 57 -7.42 -7.66 -18.44
CA GLU A 57 -7.41 -9.06 -18.87
C GLU A 57 -8.32 -9.33 -20.07
N ASP A 58 -9.53 -8.78 -20.05
CA ASP A 58 -10.50 -8.90 -21.15
C ASP A 58 -9.96 -8.32 -22.46
N ARG A 59 -9.23 -7.21 -22.37
CA ARG A 59 -8.75 -6.45 -23.54
C ARG A 59 -7.40 -6.90 -24.07
N TYR A 60 -6.47 -7.28 -23.18
CA TYR A 60 -5.07 -7.52 -23.52
C TYR A 60 -4.59 -8.95 -23.18
N GLY A 61 -5.45 -9.78 -22.58
CA GLY A 61 -5.11 -11.14 -22.17
C GLY A 61 -4.48 -11.19 -20.77
N PRO A 62 -3.86 -12.32 -20.38
CA PRO A 62 -3.34 -12.50 -19.02
C PRO A 62 -2.35 -11.41 -18.61
N LEU A 63 -2.44 -10.93 -17.36
CA LEU A 63 -1.48 -9.94 -16.86
C LEU A 63 -0.03 -10.46 -16.98
N PRO A 64 0.93 -9.61 -17.37
CA PRO A 64 2.35 -9.88 -17.13
C PRO A 64 2.70 -9.70 -15.65
N ASP A 65 3.89 -10.14 -15.25
CA ASP A 65 4.33 -10.07 -13.85
C ASP A 65 4.38 -8.61 -13.36
N GLU A 66 4.86 -7.69 -14.18
CA GLU A 66 5.00 -6.28 -13.85
C GLU A 66 3.65 -5.62 -13.57
N ALA A 67 2.62 -6.00 -14.33
CA ALA A 67 1.26 -5.51 -14.13
C ALA A 67 0.59 -6.10 -12.87
N ARG A 68 0.88 -7.38 -12.55
CA ARG A 68 0.47 -7.98 -11.27
C ARG A 68 1.07 -7.23 -10.08
N LEU A 69 2.39 -7.00 -10.13
CA LEU A 69 3.11 -6.26 -9.11
C LEU A 69 2.56 -4.82 -8.96
N LEU A 70 2.20 -4.16 -10.07
CA LEU A 70 1.54 -2.86 -10.03
C LEU A 70 0.21 -2.92 -9.29
N SER A 71 -0.64 -3.90 -9.59
CA SER A 71 -1.91 -4.10 -8.88
C SER A 71 -1.71 -4.29 -7.38
N ASP A 72 -0.73 -5.11 -6.97
CA ASP A 72 -0.41 -5.35 -5.56
C ASP A 72 0.06 -4.08 -4.84
N VAL A 73 0.92 -3.29 -5.49
CA VAL A 73 1.38 -2.00 -4.96
C VAL A 73 0.22 -1.01 -4.81
N MET A 74 -0.74 -1.01 -5.73
CA MET A 74 -1.95 -0.19 -5.60
C MET A 74 -2.85 -0.66 -4.45
N GLY A 75 -2.93 -1.97 -4.21
CA GLY A 75 -3.59 -2.52 -3.02
C GLY A 75 -2.93 -2.05 -1.72
N HIS A 76 -1.58 -2.03 -1.68
CA HIS A 76 -0.85 -1.47 -0.55
C HIS A 76 -1.14 0.02 -0.35
N LYS A 77 -1.21 0.80 -1.44
CA LYS A 77 -1.56 2.23 -1.37
C LYS A 77 -2.89 2.46 -0.65
N ILE A 78 -3.92 1.65 -0.91
CA ILE A 78 -5.21 1.74 -0.23
C ILE A 78 -5.05 1.53 1.28
N LEU A 79 -4.38 0.45 1.69
CA LEU A 79 -4.16 0.16 3.11
C LEU A 79 -3.38 1.28 3.81
N VAL A 80 -2.34 1.82 3.14
CA VAL A 80 -1.52 2.93 3.64
C VAL A 80 -2.35 4.20 3.79
N ARG A 81 -3.20 4.52 2.80
CA ARG A 81 -4.11 5.67 2.85
C ARG A 81 -5.10 5.58 4.00
N GLU A 82 -5.68 4.41 4.25
CA GLU A 82 -6.60 4.19 5.38
C GLU A 82 -5.95 4.43 6.76
N MET A 83 -4.63 4.32 6.85
CA MET A 83 -3.86 4.59 8.06
C MET A 83 -3.43 6.06 8.18
N GLY A 84 -3.90 6.94 7.29
CA GLY A 84 -3.52 8.35 7.27
C GLY A 84 -2.01 8.56 7.10
N ALA A 85 -1.33 7.63 6.43
CA ALA A 85 0.09 7.73 6.15
C ALA A 85 0.35 8.69 4.99
N ILE A 86 1.52 9.32 5.01
CA ILE A 86 1.98 10.27 3.99
C ILE A 86 2.97 9.64 3.01
N ALA A 87 3.63 8.56 3.40
CA ALA A 87 4.55 7.84 2.53
C ALA A 87 4.63 6.35 2.89
N TYR A 88 4.92 5.53 1.89
CA TYR A 88 5.21 4.11 2.02
C TYR A 88 6.41 3.74 1.14
N GLU A 89 7.40 3.09 1.77
CA GLU A 89 8.60 2.60 1.11
C GLU A 89 8.70 1.08 1.27
N LEU A 90 8.76 0.34 0.16
CA LEU A 90 9.03 -1.09 0.13
C LEU A 90 10.44 -1.35 -0.39
N GLY A 91 11.38 -1.58 0.51
CA GLY A 91 12.77 -1.90 0.16
C GLY A 91 13.08 -3.39 0.19
N PRO A 92 14.33 -3.79 -0.12
CA PRO A 92 14.74 -5.20 -0.20
C PRO A 92 14.82 -5.89 1.17
N THR A 93 15.04 -5.15 2.24
CA THR A 93 15.24 -5.70 3.60
C THR A 93 14.19 -5.25 4.61
N ARG A 94 13.40 -4.23 4.28
CA ARG A 94 12.39 -3.66 5.17
C ARG A 94 11.32 -2.90 4.39
N MET A 95 10.18 -2.71 5.03
CA MET A 95 9.19 -1.70 4.65
C MET A 95 9.16 -0.56 5.66
N VAL A 96 8.74 0.63 5.22
CA VAL A 96 8.55 1.81 6.07
C VAL A 96 7.23 2.48 5.74
N VAL A 97 6.43 2.79 6.75
CA VAL A 97 5.21 3.58 6.66
C VAL A 97 5.39 4.86 7.47
N SER A 98 5.33 6.01 6.81
CA SER A 98 5.43 7.33 7.44
C SER A 98 4.04 7.82 7.77
N LEU A 99 3.69 7.90 9.06
CA LEU A 99 2.35 8.30 9.49
C LEU A 99 2.19 9.81 9.41
N GLY A 100 1.03 10.27 8.95
CA GLY A 100 0.65 11.67 9.02
C GLY A 100 0.19 12.07 10.43
N PRO A 101 0.11 13.39 10.70
CA PRO A 101 -0.31 13.92 12.00
C PRO A 101 -1.74 13.50 12.39
N ASP A 102 -2.60 13.25 11.41
CA ASP A 102 -4.01 12.87 11.60
C ASP A 102 -4.26 11.36 11.49
N SER A 103 -3.20 10.54 11.60
CA SER A 103 -3.30 9.09 11.51
C SER A 103 -4.37 8.55 12.49
N PRO A 104 -5.34 7.74 12.02
CA PRO A 104 -6.39 7.18 12.87
C PRO A 104 -5.92 5.96 13.69
N LEU A 105 -4.63 5.63 13.67
CA LEU A 105 -4.09 4.52 14.45
C LEU A 105 -4.08 4.87 15.95
N ASP A 106 -4.50 3.94 16.80
CA ASP A 106 -4.40 4.08 18.24
C ASP A 106 -2.94 3.93 18.69
N ALA A 107 -2.40 4.98 19.32
CA ALA A 107 -1.01 5.01 19.75
C ALA A 107 -0.65 3.86 20.71
N SER A 108 -1.56 3.47 21.61
CA SER A 108 -1.32 2.38 22.56
C SER A 108 -1.23 1.03 21.84
N ARG A 109 -2.07 0.79 20.83
CA ARG A 109 -2.03 -0.41 19.99
C ARG A 109 -0.73 -0.47 19.17
N VAL A 110 -0.32 0.64 18.56
CA VAL A 110 0.96 0.74 17.83
C VAL A 110 2.14 0.48 18.78
N MET A 111 2.12 1.05 19.99
CA MET A 111 3.18 0.82 20.96
C MET A 111 3.28 -0.65 21.39
N ARG A 112 2.14 -1.33 21.58
CA ARG A 112 2.14 -2.78 21.84
C ARG A 112 2.73 -3.58 20.69
N LEU A 113 2.42 -3.20 19.44
CA LEU A 113 3.00 -3.85 18.26
C LEU A 113 4.53 -3.71 18.23
N VAL A 114 5.04 -2.51 18.50
CA VAL A 114 6.48 -2.22 18.52
C VAL A 114 7.19 -2.88 19.71
N GLN A 115 6.55 -2.94 20.87
CA GLN A 115 7.14 -3.48 22.11
C GLN A 115 6.95 -4.98 22.30
N ALA A 116 6.21 -5.65 21.40
CA ALA A 116 6.02 -7.09 21.47
C ALA A 116 7.36 -7.84 21.46
N LYS A 117 7.40 -8.97 22.18
CA LYS A 117 8.61 -9.81 22.24
C LYS A 117 9.00 -10.26 20.83
N ASN A 118 10.27 -10.07 20.46
CA ASN A 118 10.80 -10.35 19.12
C ASN A 118 10.12 -9.54 17.99
N SER A 119 9.51 -8.39 18.31
CA SER A 119 8.95 -7.51 17.30
C SER A 119 10.05 -7.03 16.35
N ARG A 120 9.75 -7.09 15.05
CA ARG A 120 10.60 -6.54 13.99
C ARG A 120 10.13 -5.15 13.56
N TRP A 121 9.10 -4.64 14.23
CA TRP A 121 8.64 -3.26 14.11
C TRP A 121 9.53 -2.32 14.92
N LYS A 122 9.82 -1.15 14.35
CA LYS A 122 10.47 -0.04 15.03
C LYS A 122 9.73 1.24 14.69
N LEU A 123 9.45 2.04 15.71
CA LEU A 123 8.97 3.41 15.56
C LEU A 123 10.15 4.37 15.75
N SER A 124 10.37 5.26 14.79
CA SER A 124 11.30 6.38 14.92
C SER A 124 10.61 7.65 15.45
N PRO A 125 11.36 8.63 15.98
CA PRO A 125 10.80 9.88 16.52
C PRO A 125 10.01 10.72 15.50
N ASP A 126 10.29 10.57 14.20
CA ASP A 126 9.61 11.23 13.08
C ASP A 126 8.37 10.46 12.59
N MET A 127 7.77 9.61 13.44
CA MET A 127 6.53 8.87 13.17
C MET A 127 6.61 7.88 12.02
N ARG A 128 7.79 7.30 11.78
CA ARG A 128 7.97 6.23 10.77
C ARG A 128 7.97 4.86 11.45
N LEU A 129 7.05 4.01 11.03
CA LEU A 129 7.01 2.60 11.40
C LEU A 129 7.77 1.80 10.36
N SER A 130 8.87 1.19 10.76
CA SER A 130 9.65 0.30 9.90
C SER A 130 9.51 -1.15 10.36
N TYR A 131 9.43 -2.08 9.41
CA TYR A 131 9.42 -3.51 9.68
C TYR A 131 10.55 -4.19 8.92
N ALA A 132 11.44 -4.89 9.64
CA ALA A 132 12.53 -5.63 9.04
C ALA A 132 12.08 -7.05 8.61
N PHE A 133 12.27 -7.36 7.32
CA PHE A 133 11.95 -8.66 6.76
C PHE A 133 12.97 -9.72 7.20
N ASP A 134 12.48 -10.93 7.44
CA ASP A 134 13.31 -12.13 7.62
C ASP A 134 13.65 -12.75 6.25
N ASP A 135 14.48 -13.79 6.25
CA ASP A 135 14.95 -14.42 5.01
C ASP A 135 13.83 -15.14 4.23
N GLY A 136 12.74 -15.52 4.89
CA GLY A 136 11.56 -16.07 4.23
C GLY A 136 10.76 -14.97 3.53
N GLU A 137 10.46 -13.90 4.27
CA GLU A 137 9.68 -12.76 3.78
C GLU A 137 10.38 -11.99 2.65
N LYS A 138 11.72 -11.94 2.63
CA LYS A 138 12.48 -11.31 1.54
C LYS A 138 12.21 -11.94 0.17
N ARG A 139 11.77 -13.21 0.13
CA ARG A 139 11.45 -13.92 -1.12
C ARG A 139 10.12 -13.45 -1.73
N ASP A 140 9.19 -13.02 -0.87
CA ASP A 140 7.88 -12.54 -1.28
C ASP A 140 7.50 -11.29 -0.45
N ARG A 141 8.22 -10.21 -0.74
CA ARG A 141 8.13 -8.97 0.03
C ARG A 141 6.78 -8.30 -0.08
N LEU A 142 6.07 -8.45 -1.21
CA LEU A 142 4.76 -7.87 -1.38
C LEU A 142 3.74 -8.57 -0.47
N VAL A 143 3.72 -9.90 -0.47
CA VAL A 143 2.82 -10.66 0.42
C VAL A 143 3.14 -10.39 1.89
N ALA A 144 4.43 -10.39 2.25
CA ALA A 144 4.87 -10.07 3.60
C ALA A 144 4.45 -8.65 4.01
N ALA A 145 4.67 -7.67 3.15
CA ALA A 145 4.28 -6.28 3.40
C ALA A 145 2.77 -6.12 3.54
N ARG A 146 1.97 -6.78 2.70
CA ARG A 146 0.50 -6.77 2.83
C ARG A 146 0.06 -7.27 4.20
N ALA A 147 0.62 -8.38 4.66
CA ALA A 147 0.31 -8.93 5.98
C ALA A 147 0.66 -7.94 7.11
N ARG A 148 1.78 -7.23 6.97
CA ARG A 148 2.21 -6.20 7.92
C ARG A 148 1.35 -4.94 7.89
N LEU A 149 0.93 -4.48 6.71
CA LEU A 149 -0.02 -3.38 6.59
C LEU A 149 -1.37 -3.73 7.23
N MET A 150 -1.84 -4.97 7.09
CA MET A 150 -3.06 -5.44 7.76
C MET A 150 -2.92 -5.48 9.28
N GLU A 151 -1.76 -5.87 9.80
CA GLU A 151 -1.44 -5.82 11.24
C GLU A 151 -1.46 -4.37 11.77
N MET A 152 -0.87 -3.42 11.02
CA MET A 152 -0.95 -2.00 11.35
C MET A 152 -2.38 -1.47 11.31
N ARG A 153 -3.16 -1.83 10.28
CA ARG A 153 -4.57 -1.43 10.12
C ARG A 153 -5.42 -1.86 11.31
N ALA A 154 -5.15 -3.02 11.90
CA ALA A 154 -5.84 -3.50 13.11
C ALA A 154 -5.57 -2.63 14.36
N CYS A 155 -4.58 -1.75 14.32
CA CYS A 155 -4.35 -0.75 15.36
C CYS A 155 -5.35 0.42 15.31
N ARG A 156 -6.25 0.50 14.32
CA ARG A 156 -7.37 1.45 14.35
C ARG A 156 -8.33 1.10 15.51
N PRO A 157 -8.96 2.08 16.17
CA PRO A 157 -10.01 1.81 17.14
C PRO A 157 -11.19 1.11 16.45
N ALA A 158 -11.89 0.24 17.17
CA ALA A 158 -13.17 -0.28 16.72
C ALA A 158 -14.18 0.88 16.72
N VAL A 159 -14.90 1.06 15.61
CA VAL A 159 -15.99 2.04 15.50
C VAL A 159 -17.18 1.58 16.34
#